data_AF-A0A0S8GRH3-F1
#
_entry.id   AF-A0A0S8GRH3-F1
#
_cell.length_a   1.000
_cell.length_b   1.000
_cell.length_c   1.000
_cell.angle_alpha   90.00
_cell.angle_beta   90.00
_cell.angle_gamma   90.00
#
_symmetry.space_group_name_H-M   'P 1'
#
loop_
_entity.id
_entity.type
_entity.pdbx_description
1 polymer ?
#
loop_
_entity_poly.entity_id
_entity_poly.type
_entity_poly.pdbx_seq_one_letter_code
_entity_poly.pdbx_strand_id
1 'polypeptide(L)'
;TIQQLGRHFAADQVLYLLIDDFELQHEAGPGFYKPRITGYGKVIDVASGKRLWPLDETQRPFTMDLGFIEANDSSQELPLVRELCRQAAQKIARFFYKHKPIREGT
;
A
#
# COMPACT_ATOMS: atom_id res chain seq x y z
N THR A 1 13.85 -9.12 11.78
CA THR A 1 13.92 -8.53 10.42
C THR A 1 12.77 -9.07 9.58
N ILE A 2 12.41 -8.40 8.47
CA ILE A 2 11.35 -8.87 7.55
C ILE A 2 11.62 -10.30 7.07
N GLN A 3 12.90 -10.64 6.85
CA GLN A 3 13.33 -12.00 6.49
C GLN A 3 13.02 -13.03 7.59
N GLN A 4 13.27 -12.69 8.87
CA GLN A 4 12.96 -13.59 9.99
C GLN A 4 11.47 -13.86 10.12
N LEU A 5 10.62 -12.87 9.84
CA LEU A 5 9.16 -13.06 9.77
C LEU A 5 8.80 -14.03 8.65
N GLY A 6 9.36 -13.84 7.45
CA GLY A 6 9.14 -14.76 6.33
C GLY A 6 9.53 -16.20 6.66
N ARG A 7 10.69 -16.41 7.30
CA ARG A 7 11.15 -17.74 7.73
C ARG A 7 10.22 -18.36 8.75
N HIS A 8 9.74 -17.58 9.73
CA HIS A 8 8.82 -18.06 10.75
C HIS A 8 7.51 -18.59 10.17
N PHE A 9 6.99 -17.92 9.13
CA PHE A 9 5.76 -18.31 8.43
C PHE A 9 6.00 -19.23 7.22
N ALA A 10 7.22 -19.74 7.02
CA ALA A 10 7.59 -20.57 5.88
C ALA A 10 7.19 -19.96 4.51
N ALA A 11 7.32 -18.62 4.38
CA ALA A 11 7.04 -17.91 3.14
C ALA A 11 8.27 -17.86 2.23
N ASP A 12 8.06 -17.92 0.91
CA ASP A 12 9.13 -17.73 -0.09
C ASP A 12 9.47 -16.24 -0.26
N GLN A 13 8.45 -15.38 -0.19
CA GLN A 13 8.56 -13.93 -0.38
C GLN A 13 7.73 -13.20 0.67
N VAL A 14 8.18 -12.00 1.04
CA VAL A 14 7.42 -11.09 1.91
C VAL A 14 7.17 -9.78 1.19
N LEU A 15 5.89 -9.43 1.01
CA LEU A 15 5.47 -8.08 0.67
C LEU A 15 5.40 -7.25 1.96
N TYR A 16 6.23 -6.23 2.03
CA TYR A 16 6.21 -5.24 3.09
C TYR A 16 5.59 -3.95 2.57
N LEU A 17 4.55 -3.48 3.25
CA LEU A 17 3.92 -2.18 3.02
C LEU A 17 4.11 -1.35 4.29
N LEU A 18 4.72 -0.17 4.16
CA LEU A 18 4.67 0.84 5.20
C LEU A 18 3.67 1.91 4.77
N ILE A 19 2.75 2.24 5.67
CA ILE A 19 1.90 3.43 5.55
C ILE A 19 2.62 4.54 6.31
N ASP A 20 3.04 5.58 5.59
CA ASP A 20 3.72 6.73 6.18
C ASP A 20 2.71 7.73 6.73
N ASP A 21 1.58 7.88 6.04
CA ASP A 21 0.57 8.87 6.33
C ASP A 21 -0.82 8.37 5.95
N PHE A 22 -1.78 8.62 6.82
CA PHE A 22 -3.20 8.34 6.62
C PHE A 22 -4.02 9.50 7.17
N GLU A 23 -4.62 10.25 6.28
CA GLU A 23 -5.43 11.41 6.61
C GLU A 23 -6.88 11.15 6.21
N LEU A 24 -7.76 11.31 7.19
CA LEU A 24 -9.18 11.55 6.96
C LEU A 24 -9.47 12.91 7.58
N GLN A 25 -8.86 13.96 7.03
CA GLN A 25 -9.04 15.30 7.59
C GLN A 25 -10.53 15.65 7.53
N HIS A 26 -11.13 15.70 8.71
CA HIS A 26 -12.31 16.50 9.00
C HIS A 26 -11.73 17.81 9.54
N GLU A 27 -11.45 18.78 8.66
CA GLU A 27 -11.16 20.12 9.15
C GLU A 27 -12.31 20.52 10.06
N ALA A 28 -12.02 21.01 11.25
CA ALA A 28 -13.02 21.53 12.15
C ALA A 28 -13.65 22.80 11.51
N GLY A 29 -14.62 22.61 10.60
CA GLY A 29 -15.25 23.60 9.74
C GLY A 29 -15.95 22.91 8.54
N PRO A 30 -17.09 23.43 8.04
CA PRO A 30 -18.23 22.61 7.64
C PRO A 30 -18.03 21.89 6.30
N GLY A 31 -18.09 20.56 6.34
CA GLY A 31 -18.74 19.81 5.27
C GLY A 31 -17.84 19.15 4.25
N PHE A 32 -16.54 18.94 4.47
CA PHE A 32 -15.74 18.13 3.53
C PHE A 32 -14.73 17.19 4.22
N TYR A 33 -14.61 15.98 3.67
CA TYR A 33 -13.49 15.06 3.89
C TYR A 33 -12.45 15.25 2.79
N LYS A 34 -11.18 15.09 3.15
CA LYS A 34 -10.08 14.91 2.18
C LYS A 34 -9.30 13.63 2.48
N PRO A 35 -9.80 12.45 2.07
CA PRO A 35 -9.18 11.17 2.37
C PRO A 35 -7.88 10.99 1.56
N ARG A 36 -6.78 10.72 2.26
CA ARG A 36 -5.47 10.49 1.66
C ARG A 36 -4.72 9.38 2.40
N ILE A 37 -4.02 8.55 1.63
CA ILE A 37 -3.07 7.56 2.15
C ILE A 37 -1.78 7.62 1.34
N THR A 38 -0.65 7.68 2.03
CA THR A 38 0.68 7.62 1.43
C THR A 38 1.51 6.55 2.13
N GLY A 39 2.35 5.86 1.37
CA GLY A 39 3.26 4.87 1.91
C GLY A 39 4.20 4.34 0.85
N TYR A 40 4.92 3.28 1.16
CA TYR A 40 5.78 2.59 0.20
C TYR A 40 5.75 1.08 0.37
N GLY A 41 6.11 0.39 -0.71
CA GLY A 41 6.17 -1.07 -0.74
C GLY A 41 7.56 -1.59 -1.08
N LYS A 42 7.87 -2.78 -0.59
CA LYS A 42 8.98 -3.61 -1.08
C LYS A 42 8.65 -5.10 -0.98
N VAL A 43 9.23 -5.89 -1.86
CA VAL A 43 9.18 -7.36 -1.83
C VAL A 43 10.58 -7.88 -1.54
N ILE A 44 10.68 -8.85 -0.64
CA ILE A 44 11.95 -9.46 -0.24
C ILE A 44 11.85 -10.97 -0.43
N ASP A 45 12.88 -11.55 -1.03
CA ASP A 45 13.11 -13.00 -1.08
C ASP A 45 13.55 -13.50 0.31
N VAL A 46 12.85 -14.47 0.87
CA VAL A 46 13.10 -14.92 2.25
C VAL A 46 14.38 -15.73 2.37
N ALA A 47 14.70 -16.52 1.35
CA ALA A 47 15.88 -17.37 1.34
C ALA A 47 17.17 -16.54 1.42
N SER A 48 17.36 -15.63 0.47
CA SER A 48 18.54 -14.79 0.33
C SER A 48 18.48 -13.47 1.12
N GLY A 49 17.29 -13.02 1.51
CA GLY A 49 17.08 -11.70 2.11
C GLY A 49 17.18 -10.54 1.11
N LYS A 50 17.36 -10.83 -0.18
CA LYS A 50 17.49 -9.82 -1.23
C LYS A 50 16.15 -9.15 -1.51
N ARG A 51 16.19 -7.85 -1.80
CA ARG A 51 15.02 -7.13 -2.30
C ARG A 51 14.75 -7.58 -3.75
N LEU A 52 13.54 -8.07 -4.00
CA LEU A 52 13.06 -8.43 -5.34
C LEU A 52 12.38 -7.25 -6.04
N TRP A 53 11.75 -6.37 -5.25
CA TRP A 53 11.12 -5.17 -5.75
C TRP A 53 11.08 -4.08 -4.68
N PRO A 54 11.18 -2.80 -5.07
CA PRO A 54 11.79 -2.34 -6.32
C PRO A 54 13.25 -2.81 -6.45
N LEU A 55 13.74 -2.96 -7.69
CA LEU A 55 15.13 -3.36 -7.96
C LEU A 55 16.11 -2.22 -7.67
N ASP A 56 15.68 -0.97 -7.89
CA ASP A 56 16.39 0.17 -7.37
C ASP A 56 16.22 0.24 -5.84
N GLU A 57 17.28 0.57 -5.11
CA GLU A 57 17.24 0.65 -3.65
C GLU A 57 16.30 1.76 -3.13
N THR A 58 15.76 2.56 -4.03
CA THR A 58 14.71 3.54 -3.77
C THR A 58 13.47 2.87 -3.19
N GLN A 59 12.77 3.58 -2.32
CA GLN A 59 11.41 3.17 -1.94
C GLN A 59 10.49 3.54 -3.11
N ARG A 60 9.54 2.67 -3.45
CA ARG A 60 8.47 3.03 -4.41
C ARG A 60 7.27 3.54 -3.64
N PRO A 61 7.07 4.87 -3.58
CA PRO A 61 5.92 5.41 -2.90
C PRO A 61 4.64 5.10 -3.68
N PHE A 62 3.55 4.95 -2.95
CA PHE A 62 2.20 5.06 -3.46
C PHE A 62 1.48 6.16 -2.68
N THR A 63 0.65 6.90 -3.39
CA THR A 63 -0.27 7.87 -2.81
C THR A 63 -1.62 7.67 -3.45
N MET A 64 -2.66 7.62 -2.63
CA MET A 64 -4.05 7.74 -3.07
C MET A 64 -4.69 8.90 -2.36
N ASP A 65 -5.41 9.70 -3.13
CA ASP A 65 -6.13 10.89 -2.69
C ASP A 65 -7.49 10.84 -3.40
N LEU A 66 -8.57 10.93 -2.64
CA LEU A 66 -9.94 10.91 -3.18
C LEU A 66 -10.48 12.32 -3.49
N GLY A 67 -9.67 13.36 -3.28
CA GLY A 67 -10.09 14.75 -3.39
C GLY A 67 -10.97 15.19 -2.21
N PHE A 68 -11.60 16.34 -2.38
CA PHE A 68 -12.59 16.85 -1.44
C PHE A 68 -13.94 16.16 -1.66
N ILE A 69 -14.54 15.66 -0.59
CA ILE A 69 -15.83 14.97 -0.61
C ILE A 69 -16.74 15.60 0.42
N GLU A 70 -17.95 15.98 0.05
CA GLU A 70 -18.90 16.61 0.98
C GLU A 70 -19.24 15.66 2.14
N ALA A 71 -19.14 16.16 3.37
CA ALA A 71 -19.42 15.46 4.61
C ALA A 71 -20.85 15.80 5.04
N ASN A 72 -21.78 14.93 4.65
CA ASN A 72 -23.20 15.06 4.98
C ASN A 72 -23.50 14.60 6.42
N ASP A 73 -22.75 13.60 6.91
CA ASP A 73 -22.74 13.12 8.28
C ASP A 73 -21.50 12.25 8.57
N SER A 74 -21.26 11.93 9.86
CA SER A 74 -20.15 11.09 10.29
C SER A 74 -20.29 9.60 9.91
N SER A 75 -21.44 9.17 9.39
CA SER A 75 -21.62 7.79 8.92
C SER A 75 -20.86 7.50 7.62
N GLN A 76 -20.45 8.57 6.92
CA GLN A 76 -19.68 8.49 5.67
C GLN A 76 -18.20 8.16 5.88
N GLU A 77 -17.66 8.31 7.09
CA GLU A 77 -16.24 8.06 7.37
C GLU A 77 -15.79 6.65 7.00
N LEU A 78 -16.50 5.63 7.49
CA LEU A 78 -16.13 4.24 7.25
C LEU A 78 -16.23 3.86 5.76
N PRO A 79 -17.31 4.22 5.02
CA PRO A 79 -17.33 4.09 3.56
C PRO A 79 -16.14 4.75 2.85
N LEU A 80 -15.76 5.96 3.25
CA LEU A 80 -14.64 6.68 2.65
C LEU A 80 -13.29 6.01 2.92
N VAL A 81 -13.06 5.55 4.16
CA VAL A 81 -11.88 4.78 4.53
C VAL A 81 -11.81 3.49 3.70
N ARG A 82 -12.92 2.77 3.55
CA ARG A 82 -12.97 1.54 2.73
C ARG A 82 -12.64 1.82 1.27
N GLU A 83 -13.18 2.89 0.71
CA GLU A 83 -12.93 3.29 -0.67
C GLU A 83 -11.47 3.69 -0.89
N LEU A 84 -10.90 4.48 0.03
CA LEU A 84 -9.49 4.88 -0.01
C LEU A 84 -8.57 3.65 0.04
N CYS A 85 -8.80 2.73 0.97
CA CYS A 85 -8.07 1.47 1.08
C CYS A 85 -8.21 0.61 -0.17
N ARG A 86 -9.41 0.52 -0.75
CA ARG A 86 -9.67 -0.24 -1.98
C ARG A 86 -8.86 0.30 -3.15
N GLN A 87 -8.86 1.61 -3.36
CA GLN A 87 -8.08 2.21 -4.45
C GLN A 87 -6.57 2.09 -4.21
N ALA A 88 -6.12 2.22 -2.96
CA ALA A 88 -4.71 2.03 -2.61
C ALA A 88 -4.27 0.59 -2.89
N ALA A 89 -5.05 -0.40 -2.48
CA ALA A 89 -4.78 -1.81 -2.76
C ALA A 89 -4.71 -2.09 -4.26
N GLN A 90 -5.62 -1.53 -5.07
CA GLN A 90 -5.58 -1.66 -6.53
C GLN A 90 -4.32 -1.04 -7.13
N LYS A 91 -3.90 0.13 -6.64
CA LYS A 91 -2.66 0.79 -7.09
C LYS A 91 -1.43 -0.02 -6.72
N ILE A 92 -1.36 -0.55 -5.50
CA ILE A 92 -0.28 -1.43 -5.03
C ILE A 92 -0.23 -2.70 -5.90
N ALA A 93 -1.36 -3.36 -6.14
CA ALA A 93 -1.42 -4.58 -6.96
C ALA A 93 -0.89 -4.36 -8.38
N ARG A 94 -1.14 -3.18 -8.97
CA ARG A 94 -0.64 -2.82 -10.31
C ARG A 94 0.87 -2.72 -10.40
N PHE A 95 1.58 -2.47 -9.30
CA PHE A 95 3.04 -2.53 -9.30
C PHE A 95 3.57 -3.93 -9.62
N PHE A 96 2.84 -4.97 -9.19
CA PHE A 96 3.23 -6.36 -9.38
C PHE A 96 2.63 -6.97 -10.65
N TYR A 97 1.54 -6.39 -11.18
CA TYR A 97 0.87 -6.93 -12.36
C TYR A 97 1.70 -6.86 -13.65
N LYS A 98 2.59 -5.86 -13.80
CA LYS A 98 3.59 -5.81 -14.89
C LYS A 98 4.77 -6.74 -14.66
N HIS A 99 4.96 -7.26 -13.45
CA HIS A 99 6.01 -8.20 -13.10
C HIS A 99 5.44 -9.62 -13.12
N LYS A 100 5.14 -10.13 -14.32
CA LYS A 100 5.16 -11.60 -14.49
C LYS A 100 6.60 -12.02 -14.18
N PRO A 101 6.86 -12.91 -13.21
CA PRO A 101 8.18 -13.47 -13.07
C PRO A 101 8.52 -14.14 -14.40
N ILE A 102 9.66 -13.80 -14.98
CA ILE A 102 10.26 -14.61 -16.04
C ILE A 102 10.46 -15.97 -15.38
N ARG A 103 9.65 -16.96 -15.76
CA ARG A 103 9.96 -18.35 -15.47
C ARG A 103 11.16 -18.69 -16.35
N GLU A 104 12.37 -18.58 -15.81
CA GLU A 104 13.50 -19.26 -16.39
C GLU A 104 13.37 -20.76 -16.10
N GLY A 105 13.32 -21.57 -17.15
CA GLY A 105 13.58 -23.00 -17.10
C GLY A 105 12.36 -23.92 -17.03
N THR A 106 11.97 -24.44 -18.20
CA THR A 106 11.81 -25.89 -18.43
C THR A 106 12.46 -26.22 -19.76
#